data_AF-A0A840AQ93-F1
#
_entry.id   AF-A0A840AQ93-F1
#
_cell.length_a   1.000
_cell.length_b   1.000
_cell.length_c   1.000
_cell.angle_alpha   90.00
_cell.angle_beta   90.00
_cell.angle_gamma   90.00
#
_symmetry.space_group_name_H-M   'P 1'
#
loop_
_entity.id
_entity.type
_entity.pdbx_description
1 polymer ?
#
loop_
_entity_poly.entity_id
_entity_poly.type
_entity_poly.pdbx_seq_one_letter_code
_entity_poly.pdbx_strand_id
1 'polypeptide(L)'
;MSFTFPHLRRAHRRLPTALWSILASFVVGGLVLLSTGNNPLTAYRALVSGALSLPNLPDTLNWAMPVVGMTLVAAIPLRAGMLNLGGDGQLVVGGLVAAIVPLHLPFTGFAAIIISMAAAIIAAGLYALLAAWGEISRGIPMLISSLLLNYPAVGVASYLVRFPLRDTTSNLPQSAMIPLDDRLPALVGPLNVGAPVMIAVALAYVWFERRTVGGLELRLSGINARFARYGGIHLARQAYGVMFVSGGIAGLVGSIIVLGSHFRFIDDGLLAPSFGPTGFMAALLAGGQPLGSVAAGLFFAAMQIGGVGMQRDTEVPRVLTMVLQAITILLIALFRRQRTDRE
;
A
#
# COMPACT_ATOMS: atom_id res chain seq x y z
N MET A 1 6.32 -43.82 -19.45
CA MET A 1 6.86 -42.45 -19.53
C MET A 1 6.17 -41.59 -18.49
N SER A 2 6.76 -41.46 -17.31
CA SER A 2 6.26 -40.63 -16.21
C SER A 2 6.73 -39.19 -16.41
N PHE A 3 5.81 -38.30 -16.79
CA PHE A 3 6.07 -36.85 -16.78
C PHE A 3 6.12 -36.35 -15.34
N THR A 4 7.31 -36.36 -14.74
CA THR A 4 7.55 -35.78 -13.42
C THR A 4 7.68 -34.27 -13.57
N PHE A 5 6.62 -33.52 -13.24
CA PHE A 5 6.60 -32.05 -13.26
C PHE A 5 7.53 -31.46 -12.18
N PRO A 6 8.66 -30.80 -12.51
CA PRO A 6 9.62 -30.28 -11.52
C PRO A 6 9.20 -28.92 -10.90
N HIS A 7 8.10 -28.32 -11.33
CA HIS A 7 7.83 -26.89 -11.09
C HIS A 7 7.11 -26.55 -9.77
N LEU A 8 6.66 -27.53 -9.00
CA LEU A 8 5.93 -27.30 -7.74
C LEU A 8 6.83 -26.96 -6.53
N ARG A 9 8.16 -27.00 -6.67
CA ARG A 9 9.13 -26.64 -5.61
C ARG A 9 9.57 -25.17 -5.58
N ARG A 10 8.91 -24.27 -6.32
CA ARG A 10 9.38 -22.89 -6.54
C ARG A 10 9.05 -21.85 -5.45
N ALA A 11 8.30 -22.21 -4.41
CA ALA A 11 7.98 -21.28 -3.31
C ALA A 11 9.10 -21.23 -2.23
N HIS A 12 9.65 -22.39 -1.84
CA HIS A 12 10.64 -22.46 -0.74
C HIS A 12 12.02 -21.87 -1.10
N ARG A 13 12.39 -21.80 -2.39
CA ARG A 13 13.67 -21.21 -2.80
C ARG A 13 13.70 -19.67 -2.76
N ARG A 14 12.57 -18.97 -2.55
CA ARG A 14 12.47 -17.49 -2.61
C ARG A 14 12.80 -16.78 -1.30
N LEU A 15 12.58 -17.43 -0.16
CA LEU A 15 12.88 -16.91 1.18
C LEU A 15 14.38 -16.60 1.40
N PRO A 16 15.34 -17.46 1.03
CA PRO A 16 16.75 -17.16 1.30
C PRO A 16 17.24 -15.92 0.57
N THR A 17 16.81 -15.67 -0.68
CA THR A 17 17.22 -14.47 -1.41
C THR A 17 16.71 -13.18 -0.79
N ALA A 18 15.47 -13.16 -0.30
CA ALA A 18 14.93 -11.98 0.38
C ALA A 18 15.68 -11.69 1.69
N LEU A 19 15.92 -12.73 2.49
CA LEU A 19 16.66 -12.60 3.75
C LEU A 19 18.10 -12.12 3.53
N TRP A 20 18.82 -12.70 2.56
CA TRP A 20 20.16 -12.24 2.20
C TRP A 20 20.18 -10.80 1.71
N SER A 21 19.17 -10.38 0.93
CA SER A 21 19.07 -9.00 0.45
C SER A 21 18.86 -8.01 1.60
N ILE A 22 18.01 -8.37 2.56
CA ILE A 22 17.75 -7.55 3.75
C ILE A 22 19.03 -7.46 4.61
N LEU A 23 19.68 -8.59 4.88
CA LEU A 23 20.93 -8.57 5.66
C LEU A 23 22.02 -7.74 4.96
N ALA A 24 22.19 -7.92 3.66
CA ALA A 24 23.13 -7.12 2.88
C ALA A 24 22.76 -5.63 2.86
N SER A 25 21.47 -5.27 2.86
CA SER A 25 21.05 -3.88 2.89
C SER A 25 21.35 -3.20 4.23
N PHE A 26 21.23 -3.91 5.35
CA PHE A 26 21.68 -3.42 6.64
C PHE A 26 23.21 -3.29 6.73
N VAL A 27 23.98 -4.15 6.06
CA VAL A 27 25.44 -3.99 6.00
C VAL A 27 25.82 -2.75 5.20
N VAL A 28 25.31 -2.60 3.98
CA VAL A 28 25.58 -1.43 3.13
C VAL A 28 25.06 -0.15 3.79
N GLY A 29 23.88 -0.23 4.40
CA GLY A 29 23.31 0.83 5.22
C GLY A 29 24.19 1.27 6.37
N GLY A 30 24.84 0.32 7.03
CA GLY A 30 25.75 0.60 8.14
C GLY A 30 27.00 1.32 7.65
N LEU A 31 27.51 0.96 6.47
CA LEU A 31 28.63 1.66 5.85
C LEU A 31 28.27 3.12 5.51
N VAL A 32 27.05 3.38 5.05
CA VAL A 32 26.55 4.75 4.81
C VAL A 32 26.42 5.53 6.12
N LEU A 33 25.94 4.90 7.19
CA LEU A 33 25.87 5.56 8.49
C LEU A 33 27.26 5.92 9.01
N LEU A 34 28.24 5.01 8.86
CA LEU A 34 29.64 5.28 9.22
C LEU A 34 30.24 6.43 8.40
N SER A 35 29.94 6.54 7.10
CA SER A 35 30.46 7.65 6.29
C SER A 35 29.89 9.01 6.68
N THR A 36 28.71 9.04 7.31
CA THR A 36 28.13 10.26 7.90
C THR A 36 28.60 10.57 9.31
N GLY A 37 29.53 9.78 9.87
CA GLY A 37 30.04 9.93 11.24
C GLY A 37 29.12 9.36 12.33
N ASN A 38 28.02 8.69 11.95
CA ASN A 38 27.06 8.13 12.90
C ASN A 38 27.36 6.66 13.20
N ASN A 39 27.19 6.24 14.46
CA ASN A 39 27.36 4.84 14.84
C ASN A 39 26.16 3.99 14.36
N PRO A 40 26.36 3.00 13.47
CA PRO A 40 25.27 2.19 12.93
C PRO A 40 24.52 1.39 13.98
N LEU A 41 25.23 0.92 15.00
CA LEU A 41 24.62 0.07 16.02
C LEU A 41 23.63 0.87 16.87
N THR A 42 23.96 2.12 17.19
CA THR A 42 23.07 3.05 17.90
C THR A 42 21.86 3.38 17.03
N ALA A 43 22.08 3.72 15.75
CA ALA A 43 21.03 4.02 14.79
C ALA A 43 20.06 2.84 14.61
N TYR A 44 20.57 1.60 14.46
CA TYR A 44 19.74 0.41 14.32
C TYR A 44 19.01 0.01 15.59
N ARG A 45 19.62 0.20 16.76
CA ARG A 45 18.88 0.03 18.02
C ARG A 45 17.75 1.03 18.14
N ALA A 46 18.01 2.31 17.84
CA ALA A 46 17.00 3.37 17.84
C ALA A 46 15.89 3.12 16.81
N LEU A 47 16.23 2.57 15.64
CA LEU A 47 15.26 2.14 14.63
C LEU A 47 14.30 1.09 15.19
N VAL A 48 14.85 0.04 15.82
CA VAL A 48 14.07 -1.08 16.34
C VAL A 48 13.26 -0.66 17.56
N SER A 49 13.84 0.09 18.51
CA SER A 49 13.12 0.61 19.68
C SER A 49 12.07 1.63 19.29
N GLY A 50 12.36 2.48 18.30
CA GLY A 50 11.41 3.44 17.75
C GLY A 50 10.13 2.78 17.24
N ALA A 51 10.26 1.63 16.56
CA ALA A 51 9.14 0.89 15.98
C ALA A 51 8.46 -0.11 16.94
N LEU A 52 9.21 -0.77 17.83
CA LEU A 52 8.68 -1.92 18.60
C LEU A 52 8.58 -1.68 20.10
N SER A 53 8.96 -0.49 20.60
CA SER A 53 8.75 -0.18 22.02
C SER A 53 7.27 -0.16 22.38
N LEU A 54 6.94 -0.66 23.57
CA LEU A 54 5.57 -0.78 24.06
C LEU A 54 4.77 0.54 23.99
N PRO A 55 5.32 1.72 24.33
CA PRO A 55 4.60 2.98 24.22
C PRO A 55 4.28 3.38 22.77
N ASN A 56 5.17 3.06 21.82
CA ASN A 56 5.01 3.44 20.42
C ASN A 56 4.24 2.39 19.60
N LEU A 57 3.88 1.26 20.20
CA LEU A 57 3.25 0.15 19.48
C LEU A 57 1.88 0.52 18.89
N PRO A 58 0.99 1.26 19.58
CA PRO A 58 -0.27 1.72 18.98
C PRO A 58 -0.07 2.65 17.79
N ASP A 59 0.86 3.60 17.89
CA ASP A 59 1.26 4.48 16.77
C ASP A 59 1.80 3.67 15.60
N THR A 60 2.68 2.72 15.91
CA THR A 60 3.33 1.89 14.91
C THR A 60 2.29 1.06 14.14
N LEU A 61 1.34 0.46 14.84
CA LEU A 61 0.25 -0.28 14.21
C LEU A 61 -0.67 0.64 13.40
N ASN A 62 -1.03 1.82 13.93
CA ASN A 62 -1.87 2.77 13.20
C ASN A 62 -1.25 3.17 11.85
N TRP A 63 0.06 3.36 11.82
CA TRP A 63 0.83 3.67 10.61
C TRP A 63 1.11 2.45 9.72
N ALA A 64 1.28 1.26 10.30
CA ALA A 64 1.57 0.05 9.56
C ALA A 64 0.37 -0.45 8.75
N MET A 65 -0.86 -0.25 9.24
CA MET A 65 -2.06 -0.74 8.57
C MET A 65 -2.28 -0.08 7.19
N PRO A 66 -2.17 1.25 7.02
CA PRO A 66 -2.17 1.87 5.70
C PRO A 66 -1.08 1.35 4.76
N VAL A 67 0.15 1.14 5.25
CA VAL A 67 1.24 0.59 4.45
C VAL A 67 0.92 -0.83 3.98
N VAL A 68 0.40 -1.68 4.86
CA VAL A 68 -0.04 -3.03 4.51
C VAL A 68 -1.17 -2.97 3.49
N GLY A 69 -2.16 -2.09 3.68
CA GLY A 69 -3.24 -1.86 2.71
C GLY A 69 -2.71 -1.48 1.33
N MET A 70 -1.84 -0.48 1.26
CA MET A 70 -1.19 -0.06 0.00
C MET A 70 -0.28 -1.15 -0.59
N THR A 71 0.28 -2.02 0.26
CA THR A 71 0.99 -3.22 -0.21
C THR A 71 0.03 -4.17 -0.92
N LEU A 72 -1.18 -4.38 -0.41
CA LEU A 72 -2.21 -5.19 -1.07
C LEU A 72 -2.69 -4.57 -2.37
N VAL A 73 -2.86 -3.24 -2.41
CA VAL A 73 -3.21 -2.48 -3.63
C VAL A 73 -2.25 -2.81 -4.76
N ALA A 74 -0.94 -2.87 -4.49
CA ALA A 74 0.07 -3.25 -5.48
C ALA A 74 0.17 -4.78 -5.69
N ALA A 75 0.01 -5.59 -4.64
CA ALA A 75 0.21 -7.03 -4.69
C ALA A 75 -0.88 -7.76 -5.49
N ILE A 76 -2.14 -7.31 -5.44
CA ILE A 76 -3.26 -7.97 -6.12
C ILE A 76 -3.11 -7.93 -7.65
N PRO A 77 -2.88 -6.76 -8.29
CA PRO A 77 -2.57 -6.70 -9.72
C PRO A 77 -1.27 -7.42 -10.06
N LEU A 78 -0.24 -7.29 -9.23
CA LEU A 78 1.04 -7.98 -9.44
C LEU A 78 0.87 -9.49 -9.48
N ARG A 79 -0.05 -10.04 -8.67
CA ARG A 79 -0.39 -11.45 -8.65
C ARG A 79 -1.04 -11.91 -9.96
N ALA A 80 -1.80 -11.02 -10.63
CA ALA A 80 -2.40 -11.24 -11.95
C ALA A 80 -1.43 -10.97 -13.13
N GLY A 81 -0.17 -10.60 -12.86
CA GLY A 81 0.81 -10.24 -13.88
C GLY A 81 0.69 -8.80 -14.39
N MET A 82 -0.02 -7.95 -13.67
CA MET A 82 -0.29 -6.55 -14.01
C MET A 82 0.41 -5.63 -13.01
N LEU A 83 0.78 -4.41 -13.42
CA LEU A 83 1.38 -3.42 -12.53
C LEU A 83 0.44 -2.23 -12.38
N ASN A 84 -0.04 -2.01 -11.15
CA ASN A 84 -0.80 -0.83 -10.78
C ASN A 84 0.13 0.16 -10.06
N LEU A 85 0.46 1.28 -10.73
CA LEU A 85 1.18 2.40 -10.13
C LEU A 85 0.25 3.57 -9.78
N GLY A 86 -1.06 3.40 -9.98
CA GLY A 86 -2.11 4.39 -9.71
C GLY A 86 -2.62 4.40 -8.27
N GLY A 87 -1.95 3.69 -7.35
CA GLY A 87 -2.41 3.51 -5.98
C GLY A 87 -2.55 4.83 -5.23
N ASP A 88 -1.65 5.79 -5.44
CA ASP A 88 -1.68 7.11 -4.79
C ASP A 88 -2.91 7.93 -5.21
N GLY A 89 -3.26 7.95 -6.50
CA GLY A 89 -4.46 8.60 -7.00
C GLY A 89 -5.73 7.94 -6.48
N GLN A 90 -5.77 6.60 -6.44
CA GLN A 90 -6.89 5.84 -5.90
C GLN A 90 -7.08 6.09 -4.39
N LEU A 91 -5.98 6.17 -3.64
CA LEU A 91 -5.95 6.54 -2.23
C LEU A 91 -6.52 7.93 -2.01
N VAL A 92 -6.08 8.91 -2.81
CA VAL A 92 -6.53 10.30 -2.75
C VAL A 92 -8.02 10.44 -3.06
N VAL A 93 -8.51 9.78 -4.13
CA VAL A 93 -9.93 9.80 -4.49
C VAL A 93 -10.79 9.23 -3.36
N GLY A 94 -10.39 8.11 -2.76
CA GLY A 94 -11.15 7.52 -1.65
C GLY A 94 -11.10 8.38 -0.38
N GLY A 95 -9.94 8.96 -0.04
CA GLY A 95 -9.81 9.88 1.09
C GLY A 95 -10.66 11.15 0.92
N LEU A 96 -10.70 11.71 -0.29
CA LEU A 96 -11.53 12.86 -0.61
C LEU A 96 -13.02 12.55 -0.43
N VAL A 97 -13.49 11.42 -0.98
CA VAL A 97 -14.89 10.99 -0.84
C VAL A 97 -15.24 10.73 0.63
N ALA A 98 -14.33 10.14 1.40
CA ALA A 98 -14.50 9.93 2.83
C ALA A 98 -14.61 11.22 3.65
N ALA A 99 -14.03 12.33 3.18
CA ALA A 99 -14.24 13.64 3.79
C ALA A 99 -15.56 14.28 3.35
N ILE A 100 -15.95 14.13 2.08
CA ILE A 100 -17.16 14.74 1.52
C ILE A 100 -18.44 14.18 2.16
N VAL A 101 -18.52 12.85 2.31
CA VAL A 101 -19.72 12.15 2.79
C VAL A 101 -20.24 12.69 4.13
N PRO A 102 -19.46 12.70 5.23
CA PRO A 102 -19.95 13.16 6.52
C PRO A 102 -20.12 14.70 6.57
N LEU A 103 -19.48 15.45 5.67
CA LEU A 103 -19.59 16.91 5.64
C LEU A 103 -20.83 17.41 4.87
N HIS A 104 -21.33 16.65 3.89
CA HIS A 104 -22.36 17.13 2.96
C HIS A 104 -23.60 16.25 2.90
N LEU A 105 -23.54 15.02 3.39
CA LEU A 105 -24.70 14.11 3.42
C LEU A 105 -25.30 14.08 4.84
N PRO A 106 -26.62 13.88 4.97
CA PRO A 106 -27.34 13.98 6.24
C PRO A 106 -27.16 12.74 7.14
N PHE A 107 -26.08 11.99 6.99
CA PHE A 107 -25.80 10.80 7.80
C PHE A 107 -24.96 11.20 9.02
N THR A 108 -25.23 10.60 10.17
CA THR A 108 -24.49 10.85 11.40
C THR A 108 -24.10 9.55 12.10
N GLY A 109 -23.10 9.62 12.97
CA GLY A 109 -22.65 8.53 13.81
C GLY A 109 -22.08 7.36 13.01
N PHE A 110 -22.37 6.15 13.49
CA PHE A 110 -21.85 4.91 12.89
C PHE A 110 -22.30 4.70 11.42
N ALA A 111 -23.49 5.19 11.06
CA ALA A 111 -23.97 5.13 9.68
C ALA A 111 -23.11 5.99 8.74
N ALA A 112 -22.73 7.19 9.17
CA ALA A 112 -21.83 8.06 8.41
C ALA A 112 -20.49 7.38 8.12
N ILE A 113 -19.92 6.69 9.13
CA ILE A 113 -18.64 5.98 8.99
C ILE A 113 -18.74 4.87 7.93
N ILE A 114 -19.73 3.99 8.04
CA ILE A 114 -19.90 2.86 7.09
C ILE A 114 -20.14 3.38 5.68
N ILE A 115 -21.03 4.36 5.53
CA ILE A 115 -21.37 4.92 4.22
C ILE A 115 -20.15 5.62 3.61
N SER A 116 -19.36 6.34 4.41
CA SER A 116 -18.13 7.00 3.96
C SER A 116 -17.10 5.99 3.47
N MET A 117 -16.88 4.91 4.21
CA MET A 117 -15.94 3.85 3.81
C MET A 117 -16.44 3.11 2.55
N ALA A 118 -17.73 2.79 2.48
CA ALA A 118 -18.32 2.14 1.31
C ALA A 118 -18.25 3.04 0.06
N ALA A 119 -18.59 4.33 0.20
CA ALA A 119 -18.49 5.30 -0.88
C ALA A 119 -17.05 5.49 -1.34
N ALA A 120 -16.08 5.54 -0.41
CA ALA A 120 -14.66 5.62 -0.73
C ALA A 120 -14.16 4.40 -1.51
N ILE A 121 -14.55 3.18 -1.09
CA ILE A 121 -14.24 1.93 -1.80
C ILE A 121 -14.80 1.97 -3.23
N ILE A 122 -16.08 2.33 -3.37
CA ILE A 122 -16.75 2.34 -4.68
C ILE A 122 -16.12 3.41 -5.58
N ALA A 123 -15.92 4.63 -5.09
CA ALA A 123 -15.37 5.72 -5.89
C ALA A 123 -13.93 5.43 -6.34
N ALA A 124 -13.07 4.97 -5.44
CA ALA A 124 -11.68 4.63 -5.79
C ALA A 124 -11.60 3.38 -6.68
N GLY A 125 -12.47 2.38 -6.47
CA GLY A 125 -12.60 1.20 -7.33
C GLY A 125 -13.04 1.56 -8.74
N LEU A 126 -14.08 2.40 -8.87
CA LEU A 126 -14.53 2.93 -10.17
C LEU A 126 -13.45 3.77 -10.85
N TYR A 127 -12.70 4.56 -10.07
CA TYR A 127 -11.59 5.34 -10.59
C TYR A 127 -10.48 4.44 -11.16
N ALA A 128 -10.15 3.34 -10.48
CA ALA A 128 -9.18 2.36 -10.96
C ALA A 128 -9.62 1.63 -12.23
N LEU A 129 -10.94 1.50 -12.48
CA LEU A 129 -11.44 0.94 -13.74
C LEU A 129 -11.06 1.78 -14.96
N LEU A 130 -10.82 3.09 -14.81
CA LEU A 130 -10.33 3.93 -15.91
C LEU A 130 -8.98 3.44 -16.42
N ALA A 131 -8.09 3.00 -15.52
CA ALA A 131 -6.80 2.45 -15.89
C ALA A 131 -6.97 1.14 -16.69
N ALA A 132 -7.85 0.24 -16.21
CA ALA A 132 -8.19 -1.01 -16.87
C ALA A 132 -8.81 -0.79 -18.25
N TRP A 133 -9.71 0.18 -18.36
CA TRP A 133 -10.32 0.57 -19.61
C TRP A 133 -9.28 1.05 -20.62
N GLY A 134 -8.29 1.85 -20.19
CA GLY A 134 -7.19 2.30 -21.05
C GLY A 134 -6.39 1.14 -21.67
N GLU A 135 -6.10 0.09 -20.89
CA GLU A 135 -5.40 -1.09 -21.43
C GLU A 135 -6.29 -1.91 -22.35
N ILE A 136 -7.51 -2.23 -21.91
CA ILE A 136 -8.39 -3.16 -22.62
C ILE A 136 -8.93 -2.56 -23.91
N SER A 137 -9.32 -1.28 -23.88
CA SER A 137 -9.94 -0.62 -25.02
C SER A 137 -8.96 0.11 -25.93
N ARG A 138 -7.81 0.56 -25.42
CA ARG A 138 -6.85 1.39 -26.19
C ARG A 138 -5.45 0.79 -26.27
N GLY A 139 -5.20 -0.35 -25.63
CA GLY A 139 -3.88 -1.00 -25.65
C GLY A 139 -2.80 -0.20 -24.90
N ILE A 140 -3.18 0.78 -24.07
CA ILE A 140 -2.24 1.56 -23.27
C ILE A 140 -1.74 0.66 -22.13
N PRO A 141 -0.42 0.45 -21.96
CA PRO A 141 0.09 -0.40 -20.88
C PRO A 141 -0.48 0.01 -19.52
N MET A 142 -0.99 -0.96 -18.73
CA MET A 142 -1.62 -0.71 -17.42
C MET A 142 -0.75 0.14 -16.50
N LEU A 143 0.56 -0.10 -16.53
CA LEU A 143 1.54 0.64 -15.73
C LEU A 143 1.48 2.15 -16.01
N ILE A 144 1.41 2.52 -17.29
CA ILE A 144 1.39 3.93 -17.72
C ILE A 144 0.02 4.53 -17.43
N SER A 145 -1.05 3.82 -17.81
CA SER A 145 -2.43 4.27 -17.61
C SER A 145 -2.73 4.57 -16.14
N SER A 146 -2.36 3.64 -15.25
CA SER A 146 -2.56 3.81 -13.81
C SER A 146 -1.68 4.92 -13.21
N LEU A 147 -0.40 5.00 -13.60
CA LEU A 147 0.50 6.06 -13.12
C LEU A 147 0.02 7.46 -13.51
N LEU A 148 -0.40 7.65 -14.77
CA LEU A 148 -0.83 8.94 -15.27
C LEU A 148 -2.14 9.42 -14.63
N LEU A 149 -2.99 8.50 -14.16
CA LEU A 149 -4.21 8.84 -13.44
C LEU A 149 -3.95 9.39 -12.02
N ASN A 150 -2.74 9.27 -11.47
CA ASN A 150 -2.42 9.94 -10.20
C ASN A 150 -2.52 11.46 -10.32
N TYR A 151 -2.03 12.04 -11.42
CA TYR A 151 -2.01 13.50 -11.61
C TYR A 151 -3.41 14.14 -11.60
N PRO A 152 -4.40 13.69 -12.39
CA PRO A 152 -5.74 14.26 -12.33
C PRO A 152 -6.43 13.99 -10.98
N ALA A 153 -6.22 12.84 -10.34
CA ALA A 153 -6.76 12.58 -9.00
C ALA A 153 -6.28 13.62 -7.98
N VAL A 154 -4.97 13.84 -7.92
CA VAL A 154 -4.35 14.82 -7.01
C VAL A 154 -4.75 16.24 -7.38
N GLY A 155 -4.72 16.59 -8.66
CA GLY A 155 -5.08 17.94 -9.12
C GLY A 155 -6.53 18.31 -8.81
N VAL A 156 -7.47 17.39 -9.04
CA VAL A 156 -8.90 17.60 -8.73
C VAL A 156 -9.11 17.67 -7.21
N ALA A 157 -8.49 16.78 -6.43
CA ALA A 157 -8.60 16.82 -4.97
C ALA A 157 -8.04 18.12 -4.39
N SER A 158 -6.87 18.56 -4.87
CA SER A 158 -6.25 19.83 -4.47
C SER A 158 -7.13 21.02 -4.80
N TYR A 159 -7.71 21.07 -6.01
CA TYR A 159 -8.67 22.10 -6.40
C TYR A 159 -9.88 22.10 -5.45
N LEU A 160 -10.50 20.95 -5.19
CA LEU A 160 -11.69 20.88 -4.35
C LEU A 160 -11.42 21.35 -2.92
N VAL A 161 -10.24 21.05 -2.38
CA VAL A 161 -9.87 21.41 -1.01
C VAL A 161 -9.45 22.88 -0.88
N ARG A 162 -9.03 23.50 -2.00
CA ARG A 162 -8.67 24.92 -2.06
C ARG A 162 -9.87 25.84 -2.33
N PHE A 163 -10.91 25.35 -3.00
CA PHE A 163 -12.10 26.14 -3.30
C PHE A 163 -13.36 25.59 -2.62
N PRO A 164 -14.11 24.60 -3.14
CA PRO A 164 -15.48 24.35 -2.65
C PRO A 164 -15.53 23.70 -1.27
N LEU A 165 -14.50 22.92 -0.88
CA LEU A 165 -14.42 22.23 0.41
C LEU A 165 -13.53 22.97 1.43
N ARG A 166 -13.00 24.14 1.08
CA ARG A 166 -12.01 24.84 1.89
C ARG A 166 -12.55 25.21 3.26
N ASP A 167 -11.78 24.90 4.29
CA ASP A 167 -11.97 25.43 5.64
C ASP A 167 -11.63 26.93 5.67
N THR A 168 -12.61 27.77 5.98
CA THR A 168 -12.44 29.23 6.06
C THR A 168 -11.76 29.68 7.35
N THR A 169 -11.64 28.79 8.35
CA THR A 169 -10.99 29.10 9.63
C THR A 169 -9.46 28.95 9.59
N SER A 170 -8.93 28.36 8.53
CA SER A 170 -7.50 28.08 8.36
C SER A 170 -6.97 28.63 7.03
N ASN A 171 -5.70 29.03 7.02
CA ASN A 171 -4.99 29.40 5.80
C ASN A 171 -4.38 28.19 5.06
N LEU A 172 -4.40 27.00 5.67
CA LEU A 172 -3.93 25.78 5.02
C LEU A 172 -5.00 25.26 4.04
N PRO A 173 -4.60 24.73 2.87
CA PRO A 173 -5.52 24.05 1.95
C PRO A 173 -5.99 22.72 2.56
N GLN A 174 -7.11 22.76 3.25
CA GLN A 174 -7.72 21.60 3.92
C GLN A 174 -9.24 21.70 3.95
N SER A 175 -9.91 20.56 4.11
CA SER A 175 -11.35 20.51 4.32
C SER A 175 -11.73 20.94 5.72
N ALA A 176 -13.02 21.25 5.91
CA ALA A 176 -13.60 21.35 7.24
C ALA A 176 -13.35 20.08 8.06
N MET A 177 -13.30 20.25 9.38
CA MET A 177 -13.13 19.16 10.33
C MET A 177 -14.39 18.30 10.40
N ILE A 178 -14.23 16.98 10.30
CA ILE A 178 -15.32 16.01 10.38
C ILE A 178 -15.92 16.04 11.80
N PRO A 179 -17.26 16.02 11.95
CA PRO A 179 -17.93 15.98 13.27
C PRO A 179 -17.43 14.82 14.14
N LEU A 180 -17.47 14.98 15.47
CA LEU A 180 -16.88 14.00 16.39
C LEU A 180 -17.51 12.60 16.26
N ASP A 181 -18.83 12.55 16.09
CA ASP A 181 -19.62 11.32 16.01
C ASP A 181 -19.37 10.53 14.72
N ASP A 182 -18.89 11.20 13.67
CA ASP A 182 -18.67 10.62 12.34
C ASP A 182 -17.23 10.13 12.13
N ARG A 183 -16.39 10.21 13.18
CA ARG A 183 -14.99 9.78 13.16
C ARG A 183 -14.87 8.30 13.49
N LEU A 184 -13.86 7.66 12.91
CA LEU A 184 -13.52 6.28 13.28
C LEU A 184 -13.17 6.20 14.78
N PRO A 185 -13.81 5.32 15.55
CA PRO A 185 -13.54 5.19 16.98
C PRO A 185 -12.08 4.79 17.23
N ALA A 186 -11.47 5.41 18.23
CA ALA A 186 -10.17 4.98 18.74
C ALA A 186 -10.33 3.68 19.55
N LEU A 187 -9.36 2.78 19.40
CA LEU A 187 -9.23 1.55 20.18
C LEU A 187 -8.28 1.78 21.36
N VAL A 188 -7.03 2.15 21.07
CA VAL A 188 -5.99 2.39 22.07
C VAL A 188 -5.09 3.53 21.58
N GLY A 189 -5.16 4.68 22.25
CA GLY A 189 -4.45 5.88 21.84
C GLY A 189 -4.76 6.24 20.38
N PRO A 190 -3.75 6.38 19.50
CA PRO A 190 -3.93 6.72 18.08
C PRO A 190 -4.40 5.55 17.21
N LEU A 191 -4.39 4.31 17.72
CA LEU A 191 -4.88 3.14 17.01
C LEU A 191 -6.41 3.18 16.95
N ASN A 192 -6.98 3.14 15.75
CA ASN A 192 -8.43 3.16 15.53
C ASN A 192 -8.96 1.82 14.95
N VAL A 193 -10.28 1.72 14.81
CA VAL A 193 -11.00 0.56 14.25
C VAL A 193 -10.59 0.25 12.80
N GLY A 194 -9.91 1.16 12.09
CA GLY A 194 -9.33 0.88 10.78
C GLY A 194 -8.30 -0.24 10.78
N ALA A 195 -7.61 -0.47 11.91
CA ALA A 195 -6.63 -1.56 12.02
C ALA A 195 -7.25 -2.97 11.91
N PRO A 196 -8.25 -3.36 12.73
CA PRO A 196 -8.92 -4.65 12.56
C PRO A 196 -9.62 -4.79 11.21
N VAL A 197 -10.16 -3.70 10.65
CA VAL A 197 -10.73 -3.72 9.29
C VAL A 197 -9.68 -4.08 8.25
N MET A 198 -8.49 -3.46 8.31
CA MET A 198 -7.41 -3.75 7.36
C MET A 198 -6.86 -5.18 7.52
N ILE A 199 -6.77 -5.67 8.76
CA ILE A 199 -6.42 -7.07 9.04
C ILE A 199 -7.45 -8.02 8.43
N ALA A 200 -8.75 -7.72 8.58
CA ALA A 200 -9.82 -8.52 7.99
C ALA A 200 -9.72 -8.57 6.45
N VAL A 201 -9.41 -7.44 5.80
CA VAL A 201 -9.18 -7.38 4.34
C VAL A 201 -7.96 -8.21 3.93
N ALA A 202 -6.85 -8.12 4.67
CA ALA A 202 -5.66 -8.91 4.42
C ALA A 202 -5.93 -10.42 4.53
N LEU A 203 -6.65 -10.84 5.58
CA LEU A 203 -7.07 -12.24 5.77
C LEU A 203 -8.04 -12.70 4.68
N ALA A 204 -9.01 -11.85 4.31
CA ALA A 204 -9.95 -12.13 3.22
C ALA A 204 -9.22 -12.33 1.89
N TYR A 205 -8.20 -11.51 1.59
CA TYR A 205 -7.38 -11.69 0.40
C TYR A 205 -6.57 -12.99 0.43
N VAL A 206 -5.94 -13.32 1.56
CA VAL A 206 -5.21 -14.59 1.74
C VAL A 206 -6.13 -15.79 1.54
N TRP A 207 -7.34 -15.73 2.10
CA TRP A 207 -8.35 -16.77 1.95
C TRP A 207 -8.82 -16.87 0.50
N PHE A 208 -9.17 -15.74 -0.12
CA PHE A 208 -9.64 -15.66 -1.50
C PHE A 208 -8.62 -16.27 -2.47
N GLU A 209 -7.35 -15.86 -2.37
CA GLU A 209 -6.29 -16.33 -3.26
C GLU A 209 -6.05 -17.83 -3.16
N ARG A 210 -6.15 -18.39 -1.95
CA ARG A 210 -5.87 -19.81 -1.69
C ARG A 210 -7.05 -20.73 -1.92
N ARG A 211 -8.27 -20.28 -1.68
CA ARG A 211 -9.46 -21.15 -1.58
C ARG A 211 -10.49 -20.94 -2.70
N THR A 212 -10.34 -19.94 -3.57
CA THR A 212 -11.34 -19.65 -4.61
C THR A 212 -10.82 -19.88 -6.03
N VAL A 213 -11.76 -20.05 -6.97
CA VAL A 213 -11.48 -20.15 -8.41
C VAL A 213 -10.87 -18.84 -8.93
N GLY A 214 -11.42 -17.69 -8.55
CA GLY A 214 -10.85 -16.39 -8.92
C GLY A 214 -9.39 -16.24 -8.44
N GLY A 215 -9.07 -16.72 -7.24
CA GLY A 215 -7.69 -16.78 -6.74
C GLY A 215 -6.76 -17.71 -7.54
N LEU A 216 -7.28 -18.83 -8.06
CA LEU A 216 -6.56 -19.69 -8.99
C LEU A 216 -6.33 -18.99 -10.34
N GLU A 217 -7.36 -18.35 -10.90
CA GLU A 217 -7.26 -17.61 -12.15
C GLU A 217 -6.25 -16.48 -12.07
N LEU A 218 -6.19 -15.74 -10.94
CA LEU A 218 -5.18 -14.69 -10.72
C LEU A 218 -3.76 -15.25 -10.79
N ARG A 219 -3.51 -16.39 -10.13
CA ARG A 219 -2.19 -17.04 -10.16
C ARG A 219 -1.82 -17.49 -11.56
N LEU A 220 -2.77 -18.09 -12.29
CA LEU A 220 -2.52 -18.61 -13.64
C LEU A 220 -2.22 -17.49 -14.62
N SER A 221 -2.99 -16.40 -14.59
CA SER A 221 -2.74 -15.24 -15.45
C SER A 221 -1.41 -14.57 -15.17
N GLY A 222 -1.01 -14.48 -13.89
CA GLY A 222 0.30 -13.94 -13.50
C GLY A 222 1.50 -14.81 -13.88
N ILE A 223 1.33 -16.13 -14.06
CA ILE A 223 2.41 -17.00 -14.54
C ILE A 223 2.54 -16.91 -16.06
N ASN A 224 1.41 -17.05 -16.77
CA ASN A 224 1.39 -16.97 -18.23
C ASN A 224 -0.02 -16.61 -18.74
N ALA A 225 -0.18 -15.37 -19.16
CA ALA A 225 -1.43 -14.84 -19.72
C ALA A 225 -1.92 -15.62 -20.97
N ARG A 226 -1.01 -16.13 -21.82
CA ARG A 226 -1.40 -16.94 -22.99
C ARG A 226 -2.00 -18.28 -22.55
N PHE A 227 -1.34 -18.97 -21.62
CA PHE A 227 -1.85 -20.23 -21.06
C PHE A 227 -3.20 -20.02 -20.35
N ALA A 228 -3.35 -18.95 -19.58
CA ALA A 228 -4.61 -18.60 -18.93
C ALA A 228 -5.75 -18.42 -19.93
N ARG A 229 -5.51 -17.75 -21.08
CA ARG A 229 -6.52 -17.61 -22.14
C ARG A 229 -6.90 -18.95 -22.78
N TYR A 230 -5.93 -19.82 -23.04
CA TYR A 230 -6.21 -21.17 -23.55
C TYR A 230 -7.02 -22.00 -22.55
N GLY A 231 -6.81 -21.78 -21.24
CA GLY A 231 -7.60 -22.37 -20.17
C GLY A 231 -9.00 -21.77 -19.97
N GLY A 232 -9.44 -20.84 -20.83
CA GLY A 232 -10.78 -20.24 -20.79
C GLY A 232 -10.91 -18.97 -19.93
N ILE A 233 -9.81 -18.42 -19.40
CA ILE A 233 -9.86 -17.23 -18.54
C ILE A 233 -10.04 -15.97 -19.39
N HIS A 234 -11.12 -15.23 -19.12
CA HIS A 234 -11.39 -13.93 -19.74
C HIS A 234 -10.54 -12.81 -19.13
N LEU A 235 -9.30 -12.63 -19.63
CA LEU A 235 -8.35 -11.67 -19.06
C LEU A 235 -8.89 -10.23 -18.95
N ALA A 236 -9.70 -9.77 -19.91
CA ALA A 236 -10.29 -8.43 -19.85
C ALA A 236 -11.22 -8.25 -18.64
N ARG A 237 -12.10 -9.23 -18.40
CA ARG A 237 -13.00 -9.21 -17.24
C ARG A 237 -12.22 -9.30 -15.93
N GLN A 238 -11.18 -10.13 -15.92
CA GLN A 238 -10.29 -10.27 -14.77
C GLN A 238 -9.57 -8.95 -14.46
N ALA A 239 -9.03 -8.28 -15.47
CA ALA A 239 -8.33 -7.00 -15.32
C ALA A 239 -9.23 -5.91 -14.71
N TYR A 240 -10.48 -5.78 -15.16
CA TYR A 240 -11.45 -4.87 -14.55
C TYR A 240 -11.72 -5.22 -13.07
N GLY A 241 -11.98 -6.49 -12.76
CA GLY A 241 -12.24 -6.92 -11.37
C GLY A 241 -11.04 -6.70 -10.45
N VAL A 242 -9.84 -7.01 -10.93
CA VAL A 242 -8.57 -6.80 -10.20
C VAL A 242 -8.35 -5.32 -9.90
N MET A 243 -8.52 -4.45 -10.89
CA MET A 243 -8.32 -3.02 -10.71
C MET A 243 -9.39 -2.41 -9.81
N PHE A 244 -10.65 -2.83 -9.90
CA PHE A 244 -11.70 -2.37 -8.99
C PHE A 244 -11.40 -2.73 -7.53
N VAL A 245 -11.00 -3.98 -7.27
CA VAL A 245 -10.66 -4.43 -5.91
C VAL A 245 -9.40 -3.72 -5.40
N SER A 246 -8.38 -3.57 -6.23
CA SER A 246 -7.15 -2.85 -5.91
C SER A 246 -7.44 -1.37 -5.56
N GLY A 247 -8.18 -0.66 -6.40
CA GLY A 247 -8.60 0.72 -6.15
C GLY A 247 -9.53 0.84 -4.94
N GLY A 248 -10.44 -0.10 -4.76
CA GLY A 248 -11.33 -0.13 -3.60
C GLY A 248 -10.58 -0.28 -2.27
N ILE A 249 -9.53 -1.11 -2.22
CA ILE A 249 -8.66 -1.21 -1.04
C ILE A 249 -7.89 0.09 -0.83
N ALA A 250 -7.41 0.74 -1.90
CA ALA A 250 -6.76 2.05 -1.77
C ALA A 250 -7.72 3.10 -1.20
N GLY A 251 -8.98 3.11 -1.65
CA GLY A 251 -10.00 4.00 -1.11
C GLY A 251 -10.36 3.70 0.34
N LEU A 252 -10.37 2.42 0.72
CA LEU A 252 -10.51 2.01 2.11
C LEU A 252 -9.36 2.55 2.97
N VAL A 253 -8.11 2.43 2.52
CA VAL A 253 -6.95 3.02 3.22
C VAL A 253 -7.12 4.53 3.38
N GLY A 254 -7.53 5.22 2.31
CA GLY A 254 -7.74 6.67 2.32
C GLY A 254 -8.82 7.09 3.32
N SER A 255 -9.94 6.37 3.34
CA SER A 255 -11.01 6.61 4.31
C SER A 255 -10.58 6.36 5.76
N ILE A 256 -9.79 5.32 6.02
CA ILE A 256 -9.26 5.03 7.37
C ILE A 256 -8.39 6.19 7.87
N ILE A 257 -7.51 6.74 7.04
CA ILE A 257 -6.61 7.84 7.44
C ILE A 257 -7.42 9.13 7.69
N VAL A 258 -8.34 9.45 6.78
CA VAL A 258 -9.13 10.68 6.85
C VAL A 258 -10.12 10.65 8.03
N LEU A 259 -10.83 9.54 8.23
CA LEU A 259 -11.82 9.42 9.31
C LEU A 259 -11.18 9.10 10.68
N GLY A 260 -9.98 8.52 10.70
CA GLY A 260 -9.39 7.95 11.92
C GLY A 260 -8.14 8.64 12.46
N SER A 261 -7.49 9.52 11.67
CA SER A 261 -6.26 10.19 12.11
C SER A 261 -6.31 11.71 11.87
N HIS A 262 -6.53 12.14 10.63
CA HIS A 262 -6.52 13.58 10.32
C HIS A 262 -7.86 14.24 10.65
N PHE A 263 -8.96 13.47 10.60
CA PHE A 263 -10.34 13.95 10.76
C PHE A 263 -10.73 15.05 9.77
N ARG A 264 -9.98 15.19 8.69
CA ARG A 264 -10.18 16.11 7.57
C ARG A 264 -9.30 15.66 6.40
N PHE A 265 -9.61 16.13 5.20
CA PHE A 265 -8.71 15.99 4.07
C PHE A 265 -7.76 17.18 4.02
N ILE A 266 -6.45 16.92 3.94
CA ILE A 266 -5.42 17.94 3.82
C ILE A 266 -4.76 17.77 2.45
N ASP A 267 -4.58 18.86 1.71
CA ASP A 267 -3.87 18.83 0.43
C ASP A 267 -2.48 18.21 0.62
N ASP A 268 -2.14 17.23 -0.22
CA ASP A 268 -0.92 16.40 -0.13
C ASP A 268 -0.73 15.57 1.17
N GLY A 269 -1.62 15.69 2.15
CA GLY A 269 -1.48 15.05 3.46
C GLY A 269 -1.52 13.51 3.43
N LEU A 270 -2.17 12.92 2.42
CA LEU A 270 -2.19 11.46 2.22
C LEU A 270 -0.94 10.93 1.50
N LEU A 271 -0.25 11.78 0.73
CA LEU A 271 0.90 11.39 -0.09
C LEU A 271 2.23 11.67 0.58
N ALA A 272 2.31 12.74 1.39
CA ALA A 272 3.50 13.11 2.14
C ALA A 272 4.14 11.94 2.92
N PRO A 273 3.37 11.01 3.54
CA PRO A 273 3.98 9.88 4.24
C PRO A 273 4.44 8.73 3.36
N SER A 274 4.24 8.82 2.04
CA SER A 274 4.72 7.86 1.03
C SER A 274 4.19 6.43 1.21
N PHE A 275 2.91 6.28 1.56
CA PHE A 275 2.28 4.96 1.74
C PHE A 275 2.28 4.13 0.44
N GLY A 276 1.94 4.73 -0.70
CA GLY A 276 1.88 4.03 -1.99
C GLY A 276 3.23 3.51 -2.46
N PRO A 277 4.28 4.35 -2.57
CA PRO A 277 5.62 3.89 -2.94
C PRO A 277 6.13 2.80 -2.00
N THR A 278 6.02 2.99 -0.68
CA THR A 278 6.46 2.01 0.32
C THR A 278 5.69 0.70 0.21
N GLY A 279 4.38 0.75 -0.03
CA GLY A 279 3.54 -0.44 -0.25
C GLY A 279 3.90 -1.17 -1.55
N PHE A 280 4.14 -0.44 -2.63
CA PHE A 280 4.58 -1.01 -3.91
C PHE A 280 5.92 -1.74 -3.77
N MET A 281 6.86 -1.12 -3.08
CA MET A 281 8.16 -1.71 -2.72
C MET A 281 8.00 -3.03 -1.94
N ALA A 282 7.13 -3.05 -0.94
CA ALA A 282 6.82 -4.24 -0.17
C ALA A 282 6.17 -5.35 -1.02
N ALA A 283 5.27 -4.98 -1.94
CA ALA A 283 4.60 -5.94 -2.83
C ALA A 283 5.59 -6.60 -3.81
N LEU A 284 6.56 -5.83 -4.32
CA LEU A 284 7.65 -6.35 -5.14
C LEU A 284 8.54 -7.31 -4.37
N LEU A 285 8.89 -6.99 -3.11
CA LEU A 285 9.64 -7.89 -2.22
C LEU A 285 8.88 -9.22 -2.03
N ALA A 286 7.57 -9.15 -1.80
CA ALA A 286 6.70 -10.32 -1.65
C ALA A 286 6.46 -11.09 -2.96
N GLY A 287 6.70 -10.46 -4.12
CA GLY A 287 6.37 -11.02 -5.43
C GLY A 287 4.87 -11.31 -5.59
N GLY A 288 4.03 -10.44 -5.03
CA GLY A 288 2.57 -10.55 -5.05
C GLY A 288 1.99 -11.70 -4.22
N GLN A 289 2.79 -12.41 -3.41
CA GLN A 289 2.25 -13.44 -2.54
C GLN A 289 1.44 -12.81 -1.39
N PRO A 290 0.20 -13.25 -1.10
CA PRO A 290 -0.65 -12.62 -0.08
C PRO A 290 0.00 -12.51 1.30
N LEU A 291 0.47 -13.65 1.83
CA LEU A 291 1.06 -13.70 3.16
C LEU A 291 2.43 -12.99 3.22
N GLY A 292 3.20 -13.08 2.14
CA GLY A 292 4.45 -12.34 2.00
C GLY A 292 4.24 -10.83 1.92
N SER A 293 3.12 -10.38 1.34
CA SER A 293 2.77 -8.97 1.19
C SER A 293 2.45 -8.32 2.54
N VAL A 294 1.71 -9.04 3.39
CA VAL A 294 1.45 -8.58 4.78
C VAL A 294 2.76 -8.47 5.56
N ALA A 295 3.60 -9.52 5.53
CA ALA A 295 4.88 -9.52 6.24
C ALA A 295 5.84 -8.43 5.73
N ALA A 296 5.95 -8.25 4.41
CA ALA A 296 6.77 -7.22 3.81
C ALA A 296 6.23 -5.81 4.12
N GLY A 297 4.92 -5.60 4.07
CA GLY A 297 4.29 -4.32 4.41
C GLY A 297 4.56 -3.93 5.87
N LEU A 298 4.43 -4.88 6.80
CA LEU A 298 4.80 -4.67 8.20
C LEU A 298 6.29 -4.34 8.38
N PHE A 299 7.18 -5.03 7.66
CA PHE A 299 8.62 -4.75 7.69
C PHE A 299 8.94 -3.32 7.23
N PHE A 300 8.41 -2.91 6.07
CA PHE A 300 8.66 -1.56 5.54
C PHE A 300 8.01 -0.47 6.40
N ALA A 301 6.83 -0.73 6.95
CA ALA A 301 6.21 0.16 7.93
C ALA A 301 7.09 0.33 9.17
N ALA A 302 7.56 -0.78 9.77
CA ALA A 302 8.45 -0.75 10.92
C ALA A 302 9.74 0.03 10.64
N MET A 303 10.33 -0.12 9.44
CA MET A 303 11.47 0.73 9.04
C MET A 303 11.11 2.21 8.96
N GLN A 304 9.92 2.54 8.46
CA GLN A 304 9.48 3.91 8.26
C GLN A 304 9.19 4.63 9.58
N ILE A 305 8.52 3.95 10.52
CA ILE A 305 8.22 4.45 11.87
C ILE A 305 9.47 4.42 12.74
N GLY A 306 10.26 3.36 12.64
CA GLY A 306 11.58 3.25 13.27
C GLY A 306 12.52 4.37 12.83
N GLY A 307 12.43 4.82 11.58
CA GLY A 307 13.17 6.00 11.09
C GLY A 307 12.77 7.31 11.77
N VAL A 308 11.50 7.46 12.14
CA VAL A 308 11.03 8.61 12.94
C VAL A 308 11.59 8.53 14.36
N GLY A 309 11.56 7.35 14.98
CA GLY A 309 12.15 7.12 16.31
C GLY A 309 13.67 7.34 16.29
N MET A 310 14.35 6.82 15.28
CA MET A 310 15.78 7.04 15.06
C MET A 310 16.10 8.52 14.93
N GLN A 311 15.35 9.31 14.16
CA GLN A 311 15.58 10.76 14.06
C GLN A 311 15.31 11.52 15.37
N ARG A 312 14.44 10.99 16.24
CA ARG A 312 14.16 11.58 17.56
C ARG A 312 15.28 11.30 18.55
N ASP A 313 15.77 10.06 18.56
CA ASP A 313 16.73 9.56 19.56
C ASP A 313 18.19 9.72 19.11
N THR A 314 18.40 9.90 17.80
CA THR A 314 19.70 10.12 17.16
C THR A 314 19.54 11.28 16.18
N GLU A 315 20.54 12.16 16.03
CA GLU A 315 20.50 13.29 15.06
C GLU A 315 20.54 12.82 13.59
N VAL A 316 20.27 11.53 13.34
CA VAL A 316 20.26 10.88 12.05
C VAL A 316 18.94 11.17 11.33
N PRO A 317 18.96 11.86 10.17
CA PRO A 317 17.73 12.19 9.45
C PRO A 317 16.97 10.93 8.99
N ARG A 318 15.62 10.95 9.06
CA ARG A 318 14.76 9.88 8.53
C ARG A 318 14.98 9.60 7.03
N VAL A 319 15.55 10.54 6.28
CA VAL A 319 15.95 10.32 4.89
C VAL A 319 16.87 9.08 4.75
N LEU A 320 17.72 8.80 5.74
CA LEU A 320 18.58 7.62 5.73
C LEU A 320 17.77 6.32 5.77
N THR A 321 16.61 6.28 6.44
CA THR A 321 15.72 5.11 6.34
C THR A 321 15.12 4.91 4.95
N MET A 322 14.83 5.98 4.21
CA MET A 322 14.39 5.86 2.81
C MET A 322 15.51 5.28 1.93
N VAL A 323 16.76 5.69 2.17
CA VAL A 323 17.94 5.14 1.50
C VAL A 323 18.08 3.63 1.81
N LEU A 324 17.91 3.21 3.06
CA LEU A 324 17.93 1.79 3.44
C LEU A 324 16.85 0.98 2.72
N GLN A 325 15.63 1.53 2.63
CA GLN A 325 14.54 0.89 1.88
C GLN A 325 14.89 0.73 0.39
N ALA A 326 15.43 1.78 -0.24
CA ALA A 326 15.85 1.75 -1.64
C ALA A 326 16.99 0.74 -1.89
N ILE A 327 18.01 0.70 -1.03
CA ILE A 327 19.12 -0.27 -1.10
C ILE A 327 18.58 -1.70 -0.99
N THR A 328 17.65 -1.93 -0.05
CA THR A 328 17.03 -3.26 0.15
C THR A 328 16.42 -3.76 -1.15
N ILE A 329 15.70 -2.90 -1.87
CA ILE A 329 15.02 -3.26 -3.11
C ILE A 329 16.00 -3.43 -4.27
N LEU A 330 16.99 -2.55 -4.37
CA LEU A 330 18.04 -2.65 -5.37
C LEU A 330 18.77 -4.00 -5.25
N LEU A 331 19.12 -4.41 -4.03
CA LEU A 331 19.74 -5.70 -3.77
C LEU A 331 18.81 -6.88 -4.08
N ILE A 332 17.53 -6.79 -3.74
CA ILE A 332 16.53 -7.81 -4.12
C ILE A 332 16.45 -7.95 -5.65
N ALA A 333 16.39 -6.84 -6.39
CA ALA A 333 16.34 -6.84 -7.84
C ALA A 333 17.59 -7.48 -8.44
N LEU A 334 18.77 -7.13 -7.92
CA LEU A 334 20.05 -7.68 -8.34
C LEU A 334 20.14 -9.19 -8.09
N PHE A 335 19.83 -9.65 -6.89
CA PHE A 335 19.91 -11.07 -6.53
C PHE A 335 18.85 -11.91 -7.26
N ARG A 336 17.70 -11.33 -7.62
CA ARG A 336 16.71 -12.01 -8.47
C ARG A 336 17.23 -12.21 -9.89
N ARG A 337 17.83 -11.17 -10.49
CA ARG A 337 18.35 -11.23 -11.87
C ARG A 337 19.44 -12.31 -12.03
N GLN A 338 20.40 -12.35 -11.10
CA GLN A 338 21.48 -13.34 -11.12
C GLN A 338 21.01 -14.80 -11.07
N ARG A 339 19.79 -15.05 -10.59
CA ARG A 339 19.22 -16.39 -10.52
C ARG A 339 18.48 -16.79 -11.79
N THR A 340 17.87 -15.82 -12.47
CA THR A 340 17.24 -16.02 -13.79
C THR A 340 18.29 -16.29 -14.86
N ASP A 341 19.46 -15.64 -14.80
CA ASP A 341 20.54 -15.83 -15.77
C ASP A 341 21.31 -17.16 -15.58
N ARG A 342 21.02 -17.91 -14.49
CA ARG A 342 21.63 -19.21 -14.17
C ARG A 342 20.72 -20.41 -14.42
N GLU A 343 19.47 -20.20 -14.84
CA GLU A 343 18.51 -21.24 -15.23
C GLU A 343 18.29 -21.23 -16.75
#